data_AF-A0A151K342-F1
#
_entry.id   AF-A0A151K342-F1
#
_cell.length_a   1.000
_cell.length_b   1.000
_cell.length_c   1.000
_cell.angle_alpha   90.00
_cell.angle_beta   90.00
_cell.angle_gamma   90.00
#
_symmetry.space_group_name_H-M   'P 1'
#
loop_
_entity.id
_entity.type
_entity.pdbx_description
1 polymer ?
#
loop_
_entity_poly.entity_id
_entity_poly.type
_entity_poly.pdbx_seq_one_letter_code
_entity_poly.pdbx_strand_id
1 'polypeptide(L)' 'MRTYDDFLSVSVYCRDRVNPEMFIYALSVAILHRPDTKDLPIPPLSEIFPDKYVDSGIFARAREEANVVPAGSRVLVL' A
#
# COMPACT_ATOMS: atom_id res chain seq x y z
N MET A 1 0.22 -20.47 11.80
CA MET A 1 0.45 -19.27 12.63
C MET A 1 -0.52 -19.29 13.78
N ARG A 2 -0.03 -19.26 15.01
CA ARG A 2 -0.89 -19.37 16.20
C ARG A 2 -1.12 -18.01 16.85
N THR A 3 -0.17 -17.10 16.71
CA THR A 3 -0.25 -15.75 17.29
C THR A 3 -0.30 -14.68 16.20
N TYR A 4 -0.58 -13.45 16.63
CA TYR A 4 -0.43 -12.25 15.81
C TYR A 4 1.03 -12.03 15.40
N ASP A 5 1.98 -12.23 16.32
CA ASP A 5 3.41 -12.03 16.03
C ASP A 5 3.95 -13.01 14.98
N ASP A 6 3.48 -14.26 14.98
CA ASP A 6 3.79 -15.23 13.92
C ASP A 6 3.29 -14.72 12.56
N PHE A 7 2.08 -14.17 12.53
CA PHE A 7 1.46 -13.66 11.32
C PHE A 7 2.18 -12.42 10.79
N LEU A 8 2.54 -11.48 11.66
CA LEU A 8 3.31 -10.29 11.32
C LEU A 8 4.70 -10.67 10.78
N SER A 9 5.40 -11.58 11.46
CA SER A 9 6.76 -11.99 11.10
C SER A 9 6.83 -12.58 9.69
N VAL A 10 5.89 -13.46 9.35
CA VAL A 10 5.83 -14.06 8.00
C VAL A 10 5.32 -13.06 6.97
N SER A 11 4.37 -12.18 7.33
CA SER A 11 3.93 -11.12 6.42
C SER A 11 5.10 -10.23 5.97
N VAL A 12 5.96 -9.84 6.92
CA VAL A 12 7.18 -9.08 6.61
C VAL A 12 8.15 -9.92 5.77
N TYR A 13 8.33 -11.20 6.10
CA TYR A 13 9.20 -12.09 5.32
C TYR A 13 8.76 -12.22 3.85
N CYS A 14 7.44 -12.38 3.62
CA CYS A 14 6.86 -12.55 2.30
C CYS A 14 6.82 -11.26 1.47
N ARG A 15 6.74 -10.09 2.11
CA ARG A 15 6.58 -8.78 1.44
C ARG A 15 7.56 -8.56 0.28
N ASP A 16 8.82 -8.94 0.46
CA ASP A 16 9.89 -8.68 -0.51
C ASP A 16 10.21 -9.90 -1.39
N ARG A 17 9.54 -11.05 -1.16
CA ARG A 17 9.86 -12.36 -1.77
C ARG A 17 8.73 -12.89 -2.65
N VAL A 18 7.57 -12.28 -2.56
CA VAL A 18 6.36 -12.68 -3.27
C VAL A 18 6.00 -11.57 -4.25
N ASN A 19 5.35 -11.92 -5.37
CA ASN A 19 4.79 -10.92 -6.27
C ASN A 19 3.94 -9.90 -5.49
N PRO A 20 4.13 -8.57 -5.68
CA PRO A 20 3.46 -7.56 -4.87
C PRO A 20 1.93 -7.63 -4.89
N GLU A 21 1.33 -7.91 -6.04
CA GLU A 21 -0.13 -8.00 -6.17
C GLU A 21 -0.68 -9.23 -5.43
N MET A 22 0.00 -10.37 -5.59
CA MET A 22 -0.35 -11.60 -4.88
C MET A 22 -0.20 -11.43 -3.37
N PHE A 23 0.86 -10.75 -2.92
CA PHE A 23 1.09 -10.46 -1.52
C PHE A 23 -0.02 -9.58 -0.93
N ILE A 24 -0.35 -8.46 -1.57
CA ILE A 24 -1.41 -7.55 -1.10
C ILE A 24 -2.76 -8.24 -1.07
N TYR A 25 -3.09 -9.04 -2.09
CA TYR A 25 -4.32 -9.83 -2.11
C TYR A 25 -4.38 -10.80 -0.93
N ALA A 26 -3.35 -11.64 -0.76
CA ALA A 26 -3.30 -12.64 0.31
C ALA A 26 -3.35 -12.01 1.71
N LEU A 27 -2.61 -10.91 1.92
CA LEU A 27 -2.60 -10.16 3.17
C LEU A 27 -3.97 -9.56 3.49
N SER A 28 -4.64 -8.95 2.49
CA SER A 28 -5.96 -8.35 2.67
C SER A 28 -7.01 -9.40 3.07
N VAL A 29 -7.01 -10.54 2.38
CA VAL A 29 -7.90 -11.67 2.72
C VAL A 29 -7.59 -12.20 4.11
N ALA A 30 -6.31 -12.36 4.46
CA ALA A 30 -5.91 -12.84 5.78
C ALA A 30 -6.38 -11.89 6.90
N ILE A 31 -6.15 -10.58 6.75
CA ILE A 31 -6.57 -9.57 7.73
C ILE A 31 -8.10 -9.58 7.91
N LEU A 32 -8.86 -9.72 6.83
CA LEU A 32 -10.32 -9.70 6.87
C LEU A 32 -10.93 -10.90 7.63
N HIS A 33 -10.30 -12.07 7.55
CA HIS A 33 -10.88 -13.31 8.09
C HIS A 33 -10.32 -13.70 9.46
N ARG A 34 -9.13 -13.23 9.80
CA ARG A 34 -8.48 -13.55 11.07
C ARG A 34 -9.17 -12.83 12.25
N PRO A 35 -9.49 -13.55 13.35
CA PRO A 35 -10.19 -12.95 14.48
C PRO A 35 -9.37 -11.88 15.21
N ASP A 36 -8.03 -11.98 15.18
CA ASP A 36 -7.10 -11.08 15.84
C ASP A 36 -6.79 -9.80 15.03
N THR A 37 -7.35 -9.63 13.83
CA THR A 37 -7.11 -8.48 12.95
C THR A 37 -8.38 -7.80 12.43
N LYS A 38 -9.55 -8.15 12.98
CA LYS A 38 -10.86 -7.66 12.50
C LYS A 38 -11.02 -6.14 12.49
N ASP A 39 -10.35 -5.47 13.41
CA ASP A 39 -10.46 -4.01 13.57
C ASP A 39 -9.34 -3.25 12.83
N LEU A 40 -8.51 -3.94 12.05
CA LEU A 40 -7.49 -3.30 11.24
C LEU A 40 -8.09 -2.74 9.94
N PRO A 41 -7.95 -1.43 9.67
CA PRO A 41 -8.38 -0.86 8.40
C PRO A 41 -7.47 -1.36 7.27
N ILE A 42 -8.10 -1.87 6.21
CA ILE A 42 -7.40 -2.21 4.96
C ILE A 42 -7.43 -0.97 4.06
N PRO A 43 -6.29 -0.43 3.64
CA PRO A 43 -6.26 0.70 2.71
C PRO A 43 -6.92 0.35 1.38
N PRO A 44 -7.56 1.30 0.69
CA PRO A 44 -8.10 1.07 -0.63
C PRO A 44 -6.97 0.78 -1.64
N LEU A 45 -7.28 -0.03 -2.66
CA LEU A 45 -6.30 -0.42 -3.68
C LEU A 45 -5.75 0.77 -4.48
N SER A 46 -6.48 1.88 -4.58
CA SER A 46 -6.02 3.11 -5.20
C SER A 46 -4.87 3.78 -4.44
N GLU A 47 -4.76 3.57 -3.13
CA GLU A 47 -3.63 4.06 -2.33
C GLU A 47 -2.42 3.11 -2.41
N ILE A 48 -2.68 1.80 -2.57
CA ILE A 48 -1.63 0.77 -2.63
C ILE A 48 -1.01 0.68 -4.03
N PHE A 49 -1.83 0.74 -5.09
CA PHE A 49 -1.44 0.63 -6.49
C PHE A 49 -1.96 1.82 -7.30
N PRO A 50 -1.49 3.05 -7.01
CA PRO A 50 -2.05 4.26 -7.62
C PRO A 50 -1.90 4.27 -9.15
N ASP A 51 -0.86 3.61 -9.68
CA ASP A 51 -0.58 3.46 -11.11
C ASP A 51 -1.69 2.73 -11.89
N LYS A 52 -2.52 1.95 -11.20
CA LYS A 52 -3.67 1.25 -11.81
C LYS A 52 -4.93 2.11 -11.92
N TYR A 53 -4.98 3.23 -11.19
CA TYR A 53 -6.19 4.05 -11.06
C TYR A 53 -5.98 5.51 -11.50
N VAL A 54 -4.74 5.94 -11.66
CA VAL A 54 -4.36 7.32 -12.00
C VAL A 54 -3.56 7.32 -13.30
N ASP A 55 -3.78 8.34 -14.14
CA ASP A 55 -3.04 8.48 -15.40
C ASP A 55 -1.53 8.62 -15.18
N SER A 56 -0.75 7.94 -16.03
CA SER A 56 0.71 7.95 -15.95
C SER A 56 1.34 9.35 -16.06
N GLY A 57 0.72 10.27 -16.80
CA GLY A 57 1.16 11.66 -16.94
C GLY A 57 1.04 12.46 -15.65
N ILE A 58 0.10 12.11 -14.77
CA ILE A 58 -0.06 12.75 -13.46
C ILE A 58 1.15 12.44 -12.56
N PHE A 59 1.68 11.20 -12.60
CA PHE A 59 2.86 10.84 -11.82
C PHE A 59 4.11 11.60 -12.24
N ALA A 60 4.28 11.86 -13.54
CA ALA A 60 5.40 12.66 -14.04
C ALA A 60 5.36 14.08 -13.47
N ARG A 61 4.19 14.73 -13.54
CA ARG A 61 3.97 16.08 -12.99
C ARG A 61 4.13 16.12 -11.48
N ALA A 62 3.54 15.16 -10.76
CA ALA A 62 3.66 15.06 -9.31
C ALA A 62 5.11 14.90 -8.87
N ARG A 63 5.91 14.12 -9.61
CA ARG A 63 7.34 13.94 -9.33
C ARG A 63 8.16 15.20 -9.60
N GLU A 64 7.84 15.95 -10.65
CA GLU A 64 8.48 17.24 -10.92
C GLU A 64 8.20 18.24 -9.79
N GLU A 65 6.92 18.44 -9.44
CA GLU A 65 6.52 19.34 -8.36
C GLU A 65 7.13 18.94 -7.02
N ALA A 66 7.17 17.65 -6.70
CA ALA A 66 7.77 17.16 -5.46
C ALA A 66 9.29 17.43 -5.35
N ASN A 67 10.01 17.45 -6.47
CA ASN A 67 11.46 17.68 -6.46
C ASN A 67 11.83 19.15 -6.57
N VAL A 68 11.03 19.97 -7.26
CA VAL A 68 11.36 21.37 -7.55
C VAL A 68 10.72 22.33 -6.54
N VAL A 69 9.50 22.06 -6.08
CA VAL A 69 8.72 23.00 -5.26
C VAL A 69 8.97 22.75 -3.76
N PRO A 70 9.33 23.79 -2.98
CA PRO A 70 9.45 23.70 -1.53
C PRO A 70 8.16 23.18 -0.87
N ALA A 71 8.27 22.37 0.17
CA ALA A 71 7.14 21.62 0.75
C ALA A 71 5.92 22.50 1.13
N GLY A 72 6.12 23.74 1.56
CA GLY A 72 5.04 24.68 1.92
C GLY A 72 4.37 25.39 0.75
N SER A 73 4.85 25.19 -0.48
CA SER A 73 4.36 25.86 -1.70
C SER A 73 3.83 24.87 -2.75
N ARG A 74 3.80 23.57 -2.43
CA ARG A 74 3.27 22.53 -3.33
C ARG A 74 1.74 22.64 -3.42
N VAL A 75 1.21 22.47 -4.61
CA VAL A 75 -0.24 22.42 -4.86
C VAL A 75 -0.67 20.95 -4.98
N LEU A 76 -1.92 20.65 -4.62
CA LEU A 76 -2.47 19.31 -4.84
C LEU A 76 -2.63 19.08 -6.35
N VAL A 77 -2.03 17.99 -6.84
CA VAL A 77 -2.25 17.49 -8.19
C VAL A 77 -3.47 16.58 -8.15
N LEU A 78 -4.64 17.12 -8.49
CA LEU A 78 -5.89 16.39 -8.73
C LEU A 78 -6.44 16.75 -10.10
#